data_AF-A0A6J4N6C3-F1
#
_entry.id   AF-A0A6J4N6C3-F1
#
_cell.length_a   1.000
_cell.length_b   1.000
_cell.length_c   1.000
_cell.angle_alpha   90.00
_cell.angle_beta   90.00
_cell.angle_gamma   90.00
#
_symmetry.space_group_name_H-M   'P 1'
#
loop_
_entity.id
_entity.type
_entity.pdbx_description
1 polymer ?
#
loop_
_entity_poly.entity_id
_entity_poly.type
_entity_poly.pdbx_seq_one_letter_code
_entity_poly.pdbx_strand_id
1 'polypeptide(L)'
;MRRAPGLLLAALLTLGLAACTGDGDGDDTASDPAPSDQTSSAGPSTPTTTPNPSEEPTVEVGDDGPIPFTEVAILTGTEEDGKASPTPVPLDSEAVLDDFVSQFTGPSLADDVRAAVAGVPDVGPDQTLVGVVVTIGCDRPDDLRVERVDGAVQVLPVLPKNQVQCFAAQTTVAVLVLDTAKLGPIVS
;
A
#
# COMPACT_ATOMS: atom_id res chain seq x y z
N MET A 1 17.35 48.18 11.87
CA MET A 1 16.12 48.75 12.47
C MET A 1 14.95 48.03 11.79
N ARG A 2 14.06 47.26 12.39
CA ARG A 2 13.53 47.14 13.76
C ARG A 2 13.15 45.66 14.02
N ARG A 3 13.19 45.28 15.30
CA ARG A 3 12.77 44.00 15.89
C ARG A 3 11.24 43.87 15.93
N ALA A 4 10.73 42.63 15.91
CA ALA A 4 9.59 42.22 16.73
C ALA A 4 9.55 40.68 16.93
N PRO A 5 9.78 40.17 18.14
CA PRO A 5 9.50 38.80 18.54
C PRO A 5 8.11 38.72 19.19
N GLY A 6 7.24 37.87 18.66
CA GLY A 6 5.90 37.61 19.21
C GLY A 6 5.90 36.37 20.09
N LEU A 7 6.09 36.59 21.37
CA LEU A 7 5.99 35.61 22.45
C LEU A 7 4.52 35.53 22.86
N LEU A 8 3.85 34.39 22.69
CA LEU A 8 2.54 34.14 23.31
C LEU A 8 2.49 32.71 23.87
N LEU A 9 2.68 32.67 25.18
CA LEU A 9 2.37 31.58 26.10
C LEU A 9 0.85 31.42 26.23
N ALA A 10 0.33 30.21 26.05
CA ALA A 10 -0.88 29.68 26.72
C ALA A 10 -0.90 28.15 26.44
N ALA A 11 -0.44 27.27 27.35
CA ALA A 11 -1.10 26.86 28.58
C ALA A 11 -2.55 26.40 28.37
N LEU A 12 -2.73 25.14 27.98
CA LEU A 12 -3.93 24.37 28.31
C LEU A 12 -3.55 22.89 28.50
N LEU A 13 -3.34 22.56 29.77
CA LEU A 13 -3.09 21.26 30.31
C LEU A 13 -4.46 20.66 30.66
N THR A 14 -5.02 19.80 29.80
CA THR A 14 -6.22 19.03 30.14
C THR A 14 -5.84 17.57 30.33
N LEU A 15 -5.69 17.21 31.61
CA LEU A 15 -5.76 15.84 32.11
C LEU A 15 -7.09 15.21 31.70
N GLY A 16 -7.02 14.09 30.98
CA GLY A 16 -8.15 13.20 30.74
C GLY A 16 -7.71 11.75 30.91
N LEU A 17 -7.46 11.32 32.15
CA LEU A 17 -7.39 9.90 32.48
C LEU A 17 -8.83 9.34 32.47
N ALA A 18 -9.20 8.66 31.39
CA ALA A 18 -10.33 7.74 31.39
C ALA A 18 -9.78 6.32 31.34
N ALA A 19 -9.89 5.63 32.48
CA ALA A 19 -9.64 4.21 32.62
C ALA A 19 -10.75 3.40 31.95
N CYS A 20 -10.39 2.47 31.06
CA CYS A 20 -11.22 1.32 30.72
C CYS A 20 -10.38 0.06 30.91
N THR A 21 -10.46 -0.50 32.12
CA THR A 21 -10.24 -1.93 32.37
C THR A 21 -11.44 -2.68 31.79
N GLY A 22 -11.23 -3.31 30.64
CA GLY A 22 -12.14 -4.30 30.08
C GLY A 22 -11.51 -5.68 30.18
N ASP A 23 -11.81 -6.39 31.26
CA ASP A 23 -11.74 -7.85 31.32
C ASP A 23 -12.80 -8.38 30.33
N GLY A 24 -12.35 -9.07 29.29
CA GLY A 24 -13.19 -9.75 28.32
C GLY A 24 -12.69 -11.16 28.14
N ASP A 25 -13.34 -12.09 28.85
CA ASP A 25 -13.17 -13.53 28.80
C ASP A 25 -12.98 -14.07 27.37
N GLY A 26 -11.94 -14.87 27.20
CA GLY A 26 -11.72 -15.69 26.02
C GLY A 26 -12.73 -16.82 25.97
N ASP A 27 -13.51 -16.88 24.89
CA ASP A 27 -14.27 -18.05 24.48
C ASP A 27 -13.58 -18.65 23.25
N ASP A 28 -12.69 -19.60 23.50
CA ASP A 28 -12.04 -20.45 22.50
C ASP A 28 -13.06 -21.41 21.89
N THR A 29 -13.85 -20.95 20.91
CA THR A 29 -14.60 -21.85 20.02
C THR A 29 -13.81 -22.15 18.75
N ALA A 30 -12.95 -23.16 18.82
CA ALA A 30 -12.39 -23.81 17.65
C ALA A 30 -13.51 -24.50 16.86
N SER A 31 -13.83 -23.99 15.67
CA SER A 31 -14.75 -24.64 14.73
C SER A 31 -13.93 -25.49 13.75
N ASP A 32 -14.08 -26.81 13.86
CA ASP A 32 -13.53 -27.80 12.92
C ASP A 32 -14.32 -27.77 11.60
N PRO A 33 -13.70 -27.49 10.44
CA PRO A 33 -14.38 -27.60 9.16
C PRO A 33 -14.59 -29.07 8.78
N ALA A 34 -15.86 -29.45 8.67
CA ALA A 34 -16.28 -30.77 8.22
C ALA A 34 -15.68 -31.14 6.84
N PRO A 35 -15.31 -32.42 6.61
CA PRO A 35 -14.88 -32.89 5.30
C PRO A 35 -16.08 -32.95 4.35
N SER A 36 -16.01 -32.19 3.25
CA SER A 36 -16.98 -32.28 2.16
C SER A 36 -16.63 -33.44 1.23
N ASP A 37 -17.49 -34.45 1.22
CA ASP A 37 -17.53 -35.53 0.24
C ASP A 37 -17.77 -34.97 -1.17
N GLN A 38 -16.85 -35.21 -2.11
CA GLN A 38 -17.07 -34.96 -3.54
C GLN A 38 -17.39 -36.30 -4.23
N THR A 39 -18.68 -36.53 -4.50
CA THR A 39 -19.17 -37.60 -5.37
C THR A 39 -19.55 -37.06 -6.75
N SER A 40 -18.86 -37.59 -7.75
CA SER A 40 -19.17 -37.83 -9.17
C SER A 40 -20.39 -37.16 -9.84
N SER A 41 -20.18 -36.59 -11.03
CA SER A 41 -20.50 -37.25 -12.33
C SER A 41 -20.62 -36.24 -13.47
N ALA A 42 -20.06 -36.63 -14.62
CA ALA A 42 -20.15 -35.95 -15.91
C ALA A 42 -21.55 -36.03 -16.54
N GLY A 43 -21.91 -35.03 -17.35
CA GLY A 43 -23.04 -35.07 -18.28
C GLY A 43 -23.08 -33.82 -19.18
N PRO A 44 -23.21 -33.96 -20.53
CA PRO A 44 -23.06 -32.86 -21.49
C PRO A 44 -24.40 -32.21 -21.88
N SER A 45 -24.36 -30.96 -22.34
CA SER A 45 -24.96 -30.46 -23.60
C SER A 45 -24.98 -28.92 -23.68
N THR A 46 -24.65 -28.42 -24.86
CA THR A 46 -24.82 -27.03 -25.33
C THR A 46 -26.29 -26.63 -25.49
N PRO A 47 -26.60 -25.33 -25.43
CA PRO A 47 -27.02 -24.67 -26.67
C PRO A 47 -26.38 -23.31 -26.92
N THR A 48 -26.23 -23.03 -28.21
CA THR A 48 -25.79 -21.80 -28.87
C THR A 48 -26.66 -20.60 -28.47
N THR A 49 -26.04 -19.48 -28.10
CA THR A 49 -26.67 -18.16 -28.19
C THR A 49 -25.60 -17.16 -28.62
N THR A 50 -25.79 -16.61 -29.82
CA THR A 50 -24.96 -15.55 -30.42
C THR A 50 -25.24 -14.22 -29.72
N PRO A 51 -24.24 -13.55 -29.13
CA PRO A 51 -24.33 -12.15 -28.79
C PRO A 51 -23.69 -11.29 -29.88
N ASN A 52 -24.50 -10.35 -30.33
CA ASN A 52 -24.21 -9.07 -30.97
C ASN A 52 -22.81 -8.49 -30.63
N PRO A 53 -21.98 -8.07 -31.61
CA PRO A 53 -20.77 -7.31 -31.30
C PRO A 53 -21.18 -5.87 -30.96
N SER A 54 -21.37 -5.62 -29.67
CA SER A 54 -21.28 -4.25 -29.15
C SER A 54 -19.80 -3.91 -29.16
N GLU A 55 -19.41 -2.90 -29.93
CA GLU A 55 -18.06 -2.34 -29.93
C GLU A 55 -17.78 -1.77 -28.54
N GLU A 56 -17.25 -2.60 -27.64
CA GLU A 56 -16.55 -2.11 -26.46
C GLU A 56 -15.31 -1.35 -26.94
N PRO A 57 -15.00 -0.18 -26.36
CA PRO A 57 -13.75 0.49 -26.64
C PRO A 57 -12.62 -0.47 -26.23
N THR A 58 -11.87 -0.97 -27.21
CA THR A 58 -10.61 -1.67 -26.98
C THR A 58 -9.67 -0.67 -26.31
N VAL A 59 -9.65 -0.68 -24.98
CA VAL A 59 -8.57 -0.04 -24.23
C VAL A 59 -7.34 -0.87 -24.57
N GLU A 60 -6.42 -0.30 -25.37
CA GLU A 60 -5.11 -0.90 -25.57
C GLU A 60 -4.43 -0.94 -24.20
N VAL A 61 -4.57 -2.07 -23.51
CA VAL A 61 -3.80 -2.38 -22.31
C VAL A 61 -2.35 -2.34 -22.75
N GLY A 62 -1.60 -1.35 -22.26
CA GLY A 62 -0.19 -1.19 -22.62
C GLY A 62 0.56 -2.51 -22.40
N ASP A 63 1.54 -2.78 -23.27
CA ASP A 63 2.33 -4.00 -23.22
C ASP A 63 2.94 -4.22 -21.81
N ASP A 64 2.98 -5.48 -21.37
CA ASP A 64 3.67 -5.88 -20.14
C ASP A 64 5.17 -5.52 -20.21
N GLY A 65 5.76 -5.19 -19.06
CA GLY A 65 7.19 -4.87 -18.98
C GLY A 65 7.54 -3.73 -18.01
N PRO A 66 8.81 -3.30 -18.00
CA PRO A 66 9.32 -2.32 -17.05
C PRO A 66 8.74 -0.92 -17.30
N ILE A 67 8.43 -0.24 -16.19
CA ILE A 67 7.83 1.09 -16.16
C ILE A 67 8.85 2.08 -15.56
N PRO A 68 9.11 3.23 -16.21
CA PRO A 68 9.91 4.28 -15.59
C PRO A 68 9.16 4.92 -14.42
N PHE A 69 9.86 5.17 -13.32
CA PHE A 69 9.31 5.81 -12.13
C PHE A 69 10.33 6.78 -11.52
N THR A 70 9.86 7.66 -10.64
CA THR A 70 10.72 8.47 -9.78
C THR A 70 10.56 7.98 -8.34
N GLU A 71 11.65 7.53 -7.73
CA GLU A 71 11.66 7.22 -6.30
C GLU A 71 11.62 8.50 -5.48
N VAL A 72 10.65 8.59 -4.56
CA VAL A 72 10.60 9.66 -3.57
C VAL A 72 11.32 9.20 -2.30
N ALA A 73 10.94 8.01 -1.79
CA ALA A 73 11.54 7.43 -0.61
C ALA A 73 11.33 5.91 -0.51
N ILE A 74 12.31 5.23 0.10
CA ILE A 74 12.18 3.86 0.65
C ILE A 74 12.34 3.96 2.16
N LEU A 75 11.21 3.89 2.85
CA LEU A 75 11.08 4.06 4.30
C LEU A 75 10.96 2.70 4.97
N THR A 76 11.58 2.54 6.12
CA THR A 76 11.60 1.26 6.84
C THR A 76 11.40 1.50 8.33
N GLY A 77 10.46 0.77 8.93
CA GLY A 77 10.25 0.78 10.38
C GLY A 77 10.21 -0.64 10.93
N THR A 78 10.55 -0.80 12.21
CA THR A 78 10.64 -2.10 12.89
C THR A 78 9.38 -2.32 13.73
N GLU A 79 8.78 -3.52 13.66
CA GLU A 79 7.53 -3.85 14.38
C GLU A 79 6.34 -2.94 14.05
N GLU A 80 6.30 -2.43 12.81
CA GLU A 80 5.24 -1.52 12.36
C GLU A 80 4.01 -2.25 11.78
N ASP A 81 4.00 -3.58 11.75
CA ASP A 81 2.96 -4.41 11.11
C ASP A 81 2.65 -3.95 9.66
N GLY A 82 1.40 -4.06 9.21
CA GLY A 82 0.95 -3.76 7.84
C GLY A 82 0.74 -5.00 6.97
N LYS A 83 0.32 -4.77 5.72
CA LYS A 83 0.09 -5.83 4.74
C LYS A 83 0.91 -5.54 3.48
N ALA A 84 1.93 -6.35 3.25
CA ALA A 84 2.70 -6.27 2.02
C ALA A 84 1.81 -6.53 0.80
N SER A 85 1.86 -5.65 -0.18
CA SER A 85 1.14 -5.75 -1.43
C SER A 85 1.99 -5.09 -2.52
N PRO A 86 2.23 -5.75 -3.67
CA PRO A 86 2.95 -5.14 -4.77
C PRO A 86 2.11 -4.09 -5.51
N THR A 87 0.80 -4.03 -5.27
CA THR A 87 -0.12 -3.10 -5.94
C THR A 87 0.01 -1.70 -5.34
N PRO A 88 0.32 -0.68 -6.16
CA PRO A 88 0.44 0.69 -5.67
C PRO A 88 -0.92 1.31 -5.33
N VAL A 89 -0.96 2.04 -4.22
CA VAL A 89 -2.11 2.83 -3.78
C VAL A 89 -1.89 4.30 -4.15
N PRO A 90 -2.78 4.92 -4.95
CA PRO A 90 -2.72 6.37 -5.21
C PRO A 90 -2.80 7.18 -3.91
N LEU A 91 -1.87 8.10 -3.69
CA LEU A 91 -1.84 9.00 -2.52
C LEU A 91 -2.23 10.41 -2.93
N ASP A 92 -3.39 10.54 -3.56
CA ASP A 92 -3.89 11.78 -4.19
C ASP A 92 -4.66 12.69 -3.22
N SER A 93 -4.92 12.22 -2.00
CA SER A 93 -5.67 12.95 -0.98
C SER A 93 -5.20 12.56 0.42
N GLU A 94 -5.39 13.49 1.37
CA GLU A 94 -5.05 13.28 2.78
C GLU A 94 -5.83 12.11 3.40
N ALA A 95 -7.10 11.93 3.00
CA ALA A 95 -7.92 10.82 3.48
C ALA A 95 -7.39 9.45 3.03
N VAL A 96 -6.92 9.32 1.79
CA VAL A 96 -6.32 8.06 1.30
C VAL A 96 -4.96 7.82 1.94
N LEU A 97 -4.18 8.88 2.16
CA LEU A 97 -2.92 8.79 2.91
C LEU A 97 -3.15 8.30 4.34
N ASP A 98 -4.14 8.85 5.03
CA ASP A 98 -4.48 8.43 6.39
C ASP A 98 -4.97 6.98 6.46
N ASP A 99 -5.79 6.55 5.50
CA ASP A 99 -6.20 5.15 5.38
C ASP A 99 -5.00 4.24 5.13
N PHE A 100 -4.13 4.62 4.18
CA PHE A 100 -2.93 3.87 3.84
C PHE A 100 -2.00 3.67 5.05
N VAL A 101 -1.74 4.71 5.85
CA VAL A 101 -0.85 4.61 7.01
C VAL A 101 -1.53 4.06 8.26
N SER A 102 -2.86 3.97 8.29
CA SER A 102 -3.62 3.39 9.42
C SER A 102 -3.34 1.91 9.67
N GLN A 103 -2.75 1.24 8.68
CA GLN A 103 -2.35 -0.16 8.78
C GLN A 103 -1.11 -0.38 9.67
N PHE A 104 -0.37 0.68 10.00
CA PHE A 104 0.85 0.57 10.80
C PHE A 104 0.55 0.70 12.29
N THR A 105 1.18 -0.16 13.10
CA THR A 105 0.98 -0.18 14.56
C THR A 105 1.71 0.96 15.26
N GLY A 106 2.86 1.40 14.74
CA GLY A 106 3.65 2.49 15.30
C GLY A 106 3.44 3.83 14.56
N PRO A 107 3.62 4.97 15.25
CA PRO A 107 3.46 6.28 14.62
C PRO A 107 4.67 6.66 13.76
N SER A 108 5.86 6.11 14.00
CA SER A 108 7.11 6.50 13.34
C SER A 108 7.05 6.34 11.84
N LEU A 109 6.73 5.13 11.36
CA LEU A 109 6.68 4.86 9.92
C LEU A 109 5.54 5.62 9.25
N ALA A 110 4.39 5.74 9.92
CA ALA A 110 3.26 6.54 9.42
C ALA A 110 3.65 8.02 9.25
N ASP A 111 4.33 8.61 10.23
CA ASP A 111 4.77 10.01 10.20
C ASP A 111 5.85 10.23 9.14
N ASP A 112 6.78 9.28 8.96
CA ASP A 112 7.80 9.33 7.91
C ASP A 112 7.16 9.28 6.52
N VAL A 113 6.14 8.43 6.31
CA VAL A 113 5.38 8.36 5.05
C VAL A 113 4.66 9.68 4.78
N ARG A 114 3.98 10.24 5.78
CA ARG A 114 3.32 11.55 5.66
C ARG A 114 4.30 12.65 5.31
N ALA A 115 5.47 12.66 5.96
CA ALA A 115 6.52 13.63 5.71
C ALA A 115 7.10 13.49 4.29
N ALA A 116 7.32 12.27 3.82
CA ALA A 116 7.77 12.02 2.45
C ALA A 116 6.76 12.52 1.42
N VAL A 117 5.47 12.23 1.61
CA VAL A 117 4.37 12.70 0.73
C VAL A 117 4.28 14.23 0.73
N ALA A 118 4.30 14.87 1.90
CA ALA A 118 4.25 16.33 2.02
C ALA A 118 5.47 17.04 1.42
N GLY A 119 6.61 16.35 1.31
CA GLY A 119 7.83 16.85 0.70
C GLY A 119 7.85 16.83 -0.83
N VAL A 120 6.89 16.16 -1.47
CA VAL A 120 6.82 16.07 -2.93
C VAL A 120 6.25 17.37 -3.50
N PRO A 121 6.99 18.10 -4.36
CA PRO A 121 6.45 19.26 -5.05
C PRO A 121 5.40 18.83 -6.08
N ASP A 122 4.50 19.75 -6.44
CA ASP A 122 3.34 19.53 -7.34
C ASP A 122 3.54 18.40 -8.36
N VAL A 123 2.83 17.29 -8.14
CA VAL A 123 2.79 16.13 -9.05
C VAL A 123 2.11 16.57 -10.34
N GLY A 124 2.77 16.36 -11.49
CA GLY A 124 2.26 16.80 -12.79
C GLY A 124 0.89 16.18 -13.13
N PRO A 125 0.14 16.77 -14.08
CA PRO A 125 -1.20 16.30 -14.45
C PRO A 125 -1.23 14.87 -15.03
N ASP A 126 -0.09 14.41 -15.56
CA ASP A 126 0.11 13.07 -16.13
C ASP A 126 0.93 12.17 -15.19
N GLN A 127 0.95 12.50 -13.90
CA GLN A 127 1.69 11.77 -12.88
C GLN A 127 0.80 11.43 -11.69
N THR A 128 1.17 10.39 -10.96
CA THR A 128 0.49 10.00 -9.73
C THR A 128 1.51 9.62 -8.67
N LEU A 129 1.38 10.22 -7.49
CA LEU A 129 2.10 9.81 -6.30
C LEU A 129 1.43 8.56 -5.74
N VAL A 130 2.21 7.53 -5.47
CA VAL A 130 1.72 6.24 -4.95
C VAL A 130 2.52 5.79 -3.73
N GLY A 131 1.86 5.03 -2.87
CA GLY A 131 2.46 4.33 -1.74
C GLY A 131 2.32 2.82 -1.89
N VAL A 132 3.37 2.08 -1.53
CA VAL A 132 3.37 0.60 -1.60
C VAL A 132 4.09 0.01 -0.40
N VAL A 133 3.47 -0.96 0.28
CA VAL A 133 4.17 -1.80 1.28
C VAL A 133 4.88 -2.93 0.54
N VAL A 134 6.15 -2.73 0.21
CA VAL A 134 6.88 -3.59 -0.73
C VAL A 134 7.42 -4.87 -0.10
N THR A 135 7.73 -4.86 1.20
CA THR A 135 8.18 -6.04 1.92
C THR A 135 7.94 -5.90 3.42
N ILE A 136 7.70 -7.04 4.08
CA ILE A 136 7.75 -7.18 5.53
C ILE A 136 8.71 -8.34 5.80
N GLY A 137 9.84 -8.06 6.45
CA GLY A 137 10.89 -9.05 6.67
C GLY A 137 12.17 -8.48 7.24
N CYS A 138 13.25 -9.24 7.18
CA CYS A 138 14.54 -8.82 7.74
C CYS A 138 15.40 -8.00 6.78
N ASP A 139 15.15 -8.11 5.49
CA ASP A 139 15.96 -7.50 4.46
C ASP A 139 15.29 -6.21 3.96
N ARG A 140 16.01 -5.10 4.10
CA ARG A 140 15.67 -3.85 3.43
C ARG A 140 15.99 -3.99 1.93
N PRO A 141 15.07 -3.62 1.02
CA PRO A 141 15.36 -3.56 -0.40
C PRO A 141 16.55 -2.62 -0.71
N ASP A 142 17.43 -3.05 -1.60
CA ASP A 142 18.52 -2.23 -2.15
C ASP A 142 18.00 -1.27 -3.24
N ASP A 143 16.93 -1.68 -3.92
CA ASP A 143 16.33 -0.98 -5.05
C ASP A 143 14.87 -1.45 -5.24
N LEU A 144 14.16 -0.85 -6.19
CA LEU A 144 12.80 -1.20 -6.59
C LEU A 144 12.72 -1.41 -8.11
N ARG A 145 11.76 -2.23 -8.53
CA ARG A 145 11.33 -2.31 -9.93
C ARG A 145 9.84 -2.03 -10.01
N VAL A 146 9.44 -1.27 -11.01
CA VAL A 146 8.03 -1.08 -11.35
C VAL A 146 7.80 -1.74 -12.69
N GLU A 147 6.83 -2.64 -12.75
CA GLU A 147 6.57 -3.48 -13.91
C GLU A 147 5.06 -3.58 -14.13
N ARG A 148 4.64 -3.70 -15.40
CA ARG A 148 3.30 -4.15 -15.76
C ARG A 148 3.32 -5.65 -15.96
N VAL A 149 2.44 -6.34 -15.25
CA VAL A 149 2.28 -7.79 -15.32
C VAL A 149 0.78 -8.09 -15.41
N ASP A 150 0.37 -8.80 -16.46
CA ASP A 150 -1.03 -9.12 -16.74
C ASP A 150 -1.90 -7.85 -16.79
N GLY A 151 -1.35 -6.75 -17.32
CA GLY A 151 -2.04 -5.47 -17.40
C GLY A 151 -2.07 -4.64 -16.11
N ALA A 152 -1.60 -5.17 -14.97
CA ALA A 152 -1.57 -4.47 -13.69
C ALA A 152 -0.17 -3.92 -13.36
N VAL A 153 -0.10 -2.72 -12.77
CA VAL A 153 1.16 -2.13 -12.29
C VAL A 153 1.53 -2.76 -10.96
N GLN A 154 2.77 -3.23 -10.83
CA GLN A 154 3.33 -3.80 -9.62
C GLN A 154 4.66 -3.14 -9.26
N VAL A 155 4.91 -2.98 -7.97
CA VAL A 155 6.17 -2.52 -7.40
C VAL A 155 6.81 -3.66 -6.65
N LEU A 156 8.00 -4.09 -7.11
CA LEU A 156 8.70 -5.25 -6.62
C LEU A 156 10.02 -4.83 -5.96
N PRO A 157 10.32 -5.30 -4.74
CA PRO A 157 11.59 -5.02 -4.10
C PRO A 157 12.75 -5.79 -4.76
N VAL A 158 13.91 -5.14 -4.87
CA VAL A 158 15.18 -5.80 -5.15
C VAL A 158 15.89 -6.04 -3.84
N LEU A 159 15.81 -7.27 -3.32
CA LEU A 159 16.41 -7.61 -2.04
C LEU A 159 17.92 -7.87 -2.17
N PRO A 160 18.71 -7.53 -1.14
CA PRO A 160 20.13 -7.88 -1.08
C PRO A 160 20.32 -9.39 -1.18
N LYS A 161 21.43 -9.81 -1.81
CA LYS A 161 21.76 -11.24 -1.97
C LYS A 161 22.12 -11.94 -0.65
N ASN A 162 22.55 -11.16 0.33
CA ASN A 162 22.93 -11.68 1.64
C ASN A 162 21.78 -11.41 2.60
N GLN A 163 21.04 -12.46 2.95
CA GLN A 163 19.95 -12.35 3.91
C GLN A 163 20.53 -12.22 5.33
N VAL A 164 20.08 -11.21 6.05
CA VAL A 164 20.41 -11.05 7.47
C VAL A 164 19.28 -11.60 8.33
N GLN A 165 19.64 -12.24 9.43
CA GLN A 165 18.66 -12.58 10.46
C GLN A 165 18.43 -11.33 11.32
N CYS A 166 17.19 -10.87 11.39
CA CYS A 166 16.80 -9.74 12.22
C CYS A 166 16.18 -10.23 13.53
N PHE A 167 16.32 -9.44 14.60
CA PHE A 167 15.64 -9.71 15.86
C PHE A 167 14.15 -9.41 15.80
N ALA A 168 13.74 -8.53 14.89
CA ALA A 168 12.35 -8.16 14.65
C ALA A 168 12.16 -7.80 13.18
N ALA A 169 11.00 -8.17 12.63
CA ALA A 169 10.66 -7.88 11.25
C ALA A 169 10.54 -6.37 11.00
N GLN A 170 10.93 -5.96 9.80
CA GLN A 170 10.84 -4.60 9.34
C GLN A 170 9.80 -4.49 8.23
N THR A 171 8.97 -3.46 8.31
CA THR A 171 8.02 -3.09 7.26
C THR A 171 8.68 -2.03 6.40
N THR A 172 8.76 -2.26 5.09
CA THR A 172 9.29 -1.29 4.14
C THR A 172 8.19 -0.76 3.23
N VAL A 173 8.13 0.57 3.14
CA VAL A 173 7.22 1.32 2.28
C VAL A 173 8.01 2.05 1.21
N ALA A 174 7.54 1.97 -0.03
CA ALA A 174 8.01 2.78 -1.14
C ALA A 174 7.01 3.90 -1.40
N VAL A 175 7.50 5.13 -1.55
CA VAL A 175 6.75 6.28 -2.06
C VAL A 175 7.34 6.66 -3.41
N LEU A 176 6.52 6.66 -4.46
CA LEU A 176 6.97 6.79 -5.85
C LEU A 176 6.07 7.75 -6.63
N VAL A 177 6.61 8.37 -7.68
CA VAL A 177 5.82 9.05 -8.72
C VAL A 177 5.85 8.22 -10.00
N LEU A 178 4.66 7.89 -10.50
CA LEU A 178 4.44 7.14 -11.74
C LEU A 178 3.87 8.04 -12.85
N ASP A 179 4.25 7.78 -14.09
CA ASP A 179 3.77 8.48 -15.29
C ASP A 179 2.47 7.82 -15.80
N THR A 180 1.31 8.39 -15.47
CA THR A 180 0.01 7.79 -15.79
C THR A 180 -0.41 7.95 -17.24
N ALA A 181 0.15 8.92 -17.97
CA ALA A 181 -0.07 9.02 -19.41
C ALA A 181 0.44 7.78 -20.17
N LYS A 182 1.46 7.11 -19.65
CA LYS A 182 1.97 5.84 -20.19
C LYS A 182 1.29 4.60 -19.63
N LEU A 183 0.59 4.74 -18.49
CA LEU A 183 0.09 3.60 -17.73
C LEU A 183 -1.42 3.39 -17.83
N GLY A 184 -2.18 4.41 -18.22
CA GLY A 184 -3.62 4.44 -17.97
C GLY A 184 -3.93 4.64 -16.48
N PRO A 185 -5.22 4.66 -16.11
CA PRO A 185 -5.62 4.86 -14.71
C PRO A 185 -5.13 3.70 -13.82
N ILE A 186 -4.51 4.04 -12.69
CA ILE A 186 -4.18 3.08 -11.65
C ILE A 186 -5.46 2.85 -10.85
N VAL A 187 -6.10 1.70 -11.05
CA VAL A 187 -7.27 1.26 -10.28
C VAL A 187 -6.78 0.37 -9.15
N SER A 188 -6.91 0.86 -7.93
CA SER A 188 -6.64 0.14 -6.68
C SER A 188 -7.89 -0.56 -6.15
#